data_AF-M3FAB1-F1
#
_entry.id   AF-M3FAB1-F1
#
_cell.length_a   1.000
_cell.length_b   1.000
_cell.length_c   1.000
_cell.angle_alpha   90.00
_cell.angle_beta   90.00
_cell.angle_gamma   90.00
#
_symmetry.space_group_name_H-M   'P 1'
#
loop_
_entity.id
_entity.type
_entity.pdbx_description
1 polymer ?
#
loop_
_entity_poly.entity_id
_entity_poly.type
_entity_poly.pdbx_seq_one_letter_code
_entity_poly.pdbx_strand_id
1 'polypeptide(L)' 'MGKTVKVAVTGAAGQIGYSLLFRIASGQMFGTDTAVEIQMLELEAATTRGQKV' A
#
# COMPACT_ATOMS: atom_id res chain seq x y z
N MET A 1 -12.37 -16.35 -13.95
CA MET A 1 -11.65 -15.05 -13.85
C MET A 1 -11.65 -14.66 -12.39
N GLY A 2 -10.52 -14.78 -11.67
CA GLY A 2 -10.46 -14.41 -10.25
C GLY A 2 -10.69 -12.91 -10.08
N LYS A 3 -11.57 -12.51 -9.16
CA LYS A 3 -11.87 -11.10 -8.90
C LYS A 3 -10.60 -10.44 -8.32
N THR A 4 -10.00 -9.53 -9.07
CA THR A 4 -8.86 -8.72 -8.59
C THR A 4 -9.38 -7.45 -7.94
N VAL A 5 -8.91 -7.16 -6.73
CA VAL A 5 -9.29 -5.95 -5.98
C VAL A 5 -8.20 -4.91 -6.14
N LYS A 6 -8.56 -3.73 -6.65
CA LYS A 6 -7.65 -2.57 -6.74
C LYS A 6 -7.73 -1.77 -5.44
N VAL A 7 -6.60 -1.51 -4.81
CA VAL A 7 -6.51 -0.82 -3.52
C VAL A 7 -5.56 0.37 -3.65
N ALA A 8 -6.08 1.58 -3.41
CA ALA A 8 -5.25 2.76 -3.25
C ALA A 8 -4.91 2.97 -1.77
N VAL A 9 -3.63 3.08 -1.45
CA VAL A 9 -3.13 3.34 -0.09
C VAL A 9 -2.45 4.71 -0.06
N THR A 10 -3.02 5.66 0.68
CA THR A 10 -2.39 6.95 0.97
C THR A 10 -1.53 6.86 2.22
N GLY A 11 -0.48 7.68 2.32
CA GLY A 11 0.42 7.60 3.48
C GLY A 11 1.24 6.30 3.52
N ALA A 12 1.43 5.65 2.36
CA ALA A 12 2.00 4.32 2.26
C ALA A 12 3.47 4.25 2.72
N ALA A 13 4.21 5.36 2.65
CA ALA A 13 5.57 5.44 3.16
C ALA A 13 5.64 5.68 4.68
N GLY A 14 4.50 5.97 5.32
CA GLY A 14 4.39 6.12 6.76
C GLY A 14 4.48 4.79 7.52
N GLN A 15 4.66 4.88 8.84
CA GLN A 15 4.78 3.71 9.73
C GLN A 15 3.56 2.78 9.67
N ILE A 16 2.36 3.36 9.55
CA ILE A 16 1.12 2.59 9.41
C ILE A 16 1.11 1.88 8.05
N GLY A 17 1.40 2.61 6.97
CA GLY A 17 1.47 2.08 5.61
C GLY A 17 2.41 0.87 5.51
N TYR A 18 3.63 0.99 6.04
CA TYR A 18 4.60 -0.11 6.05
C TYR A 18 4.03 -1.38 6.70
N SER A 19 3.38 -1.26 7.85
CA SER A 19 2.79 -2.41 8.54
C SER A 19 1.48 -2.93 7.89
N LEU A 20 0.74 -2.06 7.19
CA LEU A 20 -0.56 -2.37 6.58
C LEU A 20 -0.39 -3.10 5.25
N LEU A 21 0.56 -2.68 4.42
CA LEU A 21 0.81 -3.24 3.09
C LEU A 21 1.04 -4.75 3.13
N PHE A 22 1.82 -5.24 4.10
CA PHE A 22 2.06 -6.67 4.26
C PHE A 22 0.81 -7.45 4.68
N ARG A 23 -0.08 -6.86 5.47
CA ARG A 23 -1.35 -7.49 5.87
C ARG A 23 -2.32 -7.60 4.70
N ILE A 24 -2.35 -6.58 3.84
CA ILE A 24 -3.14 -6.59 2.61
C ILE A 24 -2.58 -7.66 1.67
N ALA A 25 -1.28 -7.66 1.43
CA ALA A 25 -0.61 -8.60 0.53
C ALA A 25 -0.67 -10.06 1.02
N SER A 26 -0.71 -10.30 2.34
CA SER A 26 -0.86 -11.64 2.91
C SER A 26 -2.30 -12.19 2.82
N GLY A 27 -3.24 -11.42 2.26
CA GLY A 27 -4.64 -11.82 2.18
C GLY A 27 -5.43 -11.70 3.48
N GLN A 28 -4.89 -11.06 4.53
CA GLN A 28 -5.63 -10.91 5.80
C GLN A 28 -6.85 -9.98 5.69
N MET A 29 -6.89 -9.10 4.67
CA MET A 29 -7.99 -8.16 4.46
C MET A 29 -9.08 -8.70 3.52
N PHE A 30 -8.69 -9.42 2.46
CA PHE A 30 -9.61 -9.84 1.39
C PHE A 30 -9.67 -11.37 1.18
N GLY A 31 -8.97 -12.15 2.01
CA GLY A 31 -8.78 -13.58 1.83
C GLY A 31 -7.58 -13.92 0.94
N THR A 32 -7.00 -15.11 1.14
CA THR A 32 -5.82 -15.59 0.40
C THR A 32 -6.10 -15.91 -1.06
N ASP A 33 -7.38 -16.09 -1.43
CA ASP A 33 -7.81 -16.40 -2.79
C ASP A 33 -8.10 -15.14 -3.64
N THR A 34 -8.03 -13.95 -3.02
CA THR A 34 -8.29 -12.67 -3.68
C THR A 34 -6.98 -12.02 -4.11
N ALA A 35 -6.78 -11.88 -5.42
CA ALA A 35 -5.66 -11.11 -5.94
C ALA A 35 -5.85 -9.62 -5.63
N VAL A 36 -4.78 -8.96 -5.19
CA VAL A 36 -4.77 -7.53 -4.86
C VAL A 36 -3.78 -6.76 -5.72
N GLU A 37 -4.22 -5.64 -6.27
CA GLU A 37 -3.38 -4.67 -6.99
C GLU A 37 -3.25 -3.42 -6.13
N ILE A 38 -2.06 -3.17 -5.59
CA ILE A 38 -1.84 -2.07 -4.64
C ILE A 38 -1.24 -0.88 -5.39
N GLN A 39 -1.93 0.25 -5.31
CA GLN A 39 -1.46 1.55 -5.78
C GLN A 39 -1.11 2.42 -4.57
N MET A 40 0.13 2.86 -4.48
CA MET A 40 0.62 3.65 -3.36
C MET A 40 0.69 5.12 -3.75
N LEU A 41 0.00 5.98 -2.99
CA LEU A 41 0.00 7.42 -3.14
C LEU A 41 0.65 8.07 -1.92
N GLU A 42 1.60 8.95 -2.15
CA GLU A 42 2.33 9.63 -1.10
C GLU A 42 2.74 11.04 -1.55
N LEU A 43 2.91 11.95 -0.58
CA LEU A 43 3.50 13.26 -0.84
C LEU A 43 5.00 13.12 -1.13
N GLU A 44 5.54 13.91 -2.05
CA GLU A 44 6.97 13.88 -2.43
C GLU A 44 7.90 14.05 -1.21
N ALA A 45 7.52 14.89 -0.25
CA ALA A 45 8.29 15.15 0.97
C ALA A 45 8.37 13.94 1.94
N ALA A 46 7.52 12.94 1.79
CA ALA A 46 7.51 11.75 2.64
C ALA A 46 8.40 10.62 2.10
N THR A 47 8.74 10.63 0.80
CA THR A 47 9.73 9.70 0.21
C THR A 47 11.16 10.18 0.41
N THR A 48 11.37 11.50 0.53
CA THR A 48 12.66 12.09 0.87
C THR A 48 12.47 13.05 2.03
N ARG A 49 12.92 12.67 3.22
CA ARG A 49 12.97 13.57 4.39
C ARG A 49 13.84 14.80 4.06
N GLY A 50 13.21 15.86 3.55
CA GLY A 50 13.71 17.23 3.57
C GLY A 50 14.94 17.58 2.74
N GLN A 51 15.24 16.92 1.62
CA GLN A 51 16.33 17.39 0.75
C GLN A 51 15.81 18.41 -0.26
N LYS A 52 15.87 19.69 0.13
CA LYS A 52 16.14 20.77 -0.83
C LYS A 52 17.46 20.39 -1.52
N VAL A 53 17.36 20.01 -2.79
CA VAL A 53 18.48 20.14 -3.74
C VAL A 53 18.78 21.61 -4.00
#